data_AF-A0A821EDS9-F1
#
_entry.id   AF-A0A821EDS9-F1
#
_cell.length_a   1.000
_cell.length_b   1.000
_cell.length_c   1.000
_cell.angle_alpha   90.00
_cell.angle_beta   90.00
_cell.angle_gamma   90.00
#
_symmetry.space_group_name_H-M   'P 1'
#
loop_
_entity.id
_entity.type
_entity.pdbx_description
1 polymer ?
#
loop_
_entity_poly.entity_id
_entity_poly.type
_entity_poly.pdbx_seq_one_letter_code
_entity_poly.pdbx_strand_id
1 'polypeptide(L)'
;MLTTTPADILAETIRTIGDVMRGDAKNQRCLDLVTNTNTKIQQPVLFNLLYVMICGEEKSFSLRISVLYCLQCYLHKNESGKSMIVQALLAQTKNTANQHSMGHLLRSGYLSEDAVASWCSGILLSHLIVNSPQSKQDILKAKLALDRTRTNAKTLMEISIDILHKSSSSFHIRVAVLILICTWLPNCSLAVQELVSIPNSISYLVSQICAQSIEDDR
;
A
#
# COMPACT_ATOMS: atom_id res chain seq x y z
N MET A 1 13.06 31.11 7.74
CA MET A 1 11.69 31.55 7.45
C MET A 1 10.95 30.37 6.83
N LEU A 2 10.09 29.68 7.59
CA LEU A 2 9.21 28.66 7.05
C LEU A 2 8.09 29.39 6.33
N THR A 3 8.23 29.59 5.02
CA THR A 3 7.08 29.92 4.19
C THR A 3 6.11 28.76 4.32
N THR A 4 5.01 28.97 5.03
CA THR A 4 3.89 28.03 5.09
C THR A 4 3.26 28.02 3.72
N THR A 5 3.85 27.26 2.79
CA THR A 5 3.27 27.04 1.47
C THR A 5 1.87 26.49 1.69
N PRO A 6 0.84 27.11 1.09
CA PRO A 6 -0.52 26.62 1.18
C PRO A 6 -0.60 25.14 0.78
N ALA A 7 -1.41 24.36 1.51
CA ALA A 7 -1.53 22.93 1.28
C ALA A 7 -1.95 22.59 -0.17
N ASP A 8 -2.76 23.44 -0.79
CA ASP A 8 -3.22 23.27 -2.17
C ASP A 8 -2.09 23.42 -3.19
N ILE A 9 -1.22 24.42 -3.00
CA ILE A 9 -0.04 24.62 -3.86
C ILE A 9 0.93 23.44 -3.70
N LEU A 10 1.10 22.95 -2.47
CA LEU A 10 1.94 21.79 -2.21
C LEU A 10 1.38 20.52 -2.90
N ALA A 11 0.07 20.29 -2.81
CA ALA A 11 -0.60 19.16 -3.45
C ALA A 11 -0.41 19.19 -4.98
N GLU A 12 -0.62 20.35 -5.61
CA GLU A 12 -0.47 20.50 -7.06
C GLU A 12 1.00 20.37 -7.51
N THR A 13 1.94 20.87 -6.71
CA THR A 13 3.38 20.70 -6.95
C THR A 13 3.77 19.22 -6.93
N ILE A 14 3.27 18.46 -5.95
CA ILE A 14 3.53 17.01 -5.84
C ILE A 14 2.94 16.26 -7.04
N ARG A 15 1.74 16.64 -7.50
CA ARG A 15 1.12 16.06 -8.70
C ARG A 15 1.96 16.32 -9.95
N THR A 16 2.41 17.56 -10.12
CA THR A 16 3.27 17.97 -11.24
C THR A 16 4.58 17.19 -11.26
N ILE A 17 5.22 16.99 -10.10
CA ILE A 17 6.41 16.15 -9.97
C ILE A 17 6.09 14.70 -10.39
N GLY A 18 4.93 14.17 -9.96
CA GLY A 18 4.45 12.86 -10.38
C GLY A 18 4.36 12.72 -11.91
N ASP A 19 3.77 13.71 -12.59
CA ASP A 19 3.63 13.71 -14.05
C ASP A 19 4.97 13.72 -14.77
N VAL A 20 5.92 14.53 -14.30
CA VAL A 20 7.28 14.62 -14.86
C VAL A 20 8.05 13.30 -14.69
N MET A 21 7.79 12.55 -13.63
CA MET A 21 8.47 11.30 -13.34
C MET A 21 7.82 10.08 -14.03
N ARG A 22 6.55 10.17 -14.44
CA ARG A 22 5.75 9.01 -14.82
C ARG A 22 6.32 8.28 -16.03
N GLY A 23 6.92 7.11 -15.80
CA GLY A 23 7.46 6.25 -16.84
C GLY A 23 8.83 6.65 -17.38
N ASP A 24 9.49 7.66 -16.79
CA ASP A 24 10.89 8.00 -17.06
C ASP A 24 11.79 7.49 -15.93
N ALA A 25 12.59 6.46 -16.23
CA ALA A 25 13.48 5.83 -15.26
C ALA A 25 14.55 6.78 -14.70
N LYS A 26 14.99 7.79 -15.47
CA LYS A 26 16.00 8.77 -14.98
C LYS A 26 15.39 9.67 -13.92
N ASN A 27 14.21 10.22 -14.20
CA ASN A 27 13.50 11.11 -13.28
C ASN A 27 13.04 10.36 -12.02
N GLN A 28 12.60 9.10 -12.17
CA GLN A 28 12.29 8.21 -11.04
C GLN A 28 13.49 8.03 -10.13
N ARG A 29 14.67 7.75 -10.69
CA ARG A 29 15.92 7.60 -9.94
C ARG A 29 16.38 8.90 -9.27
N CYS A 30 16.09 10.07 -9.85
CA CYS A 30 16.38 11.34 -9.20
C CYS A 30 15.65 11.47 -7.86
N LEU A 31 14.42 10.98 -7.73
CA LEU A 31 13.68 11.03 -6.46
C LEU A 31 14.33 10.17 -5.37
N ASP A 32 14.93 9.04 -5.73
CA ASP A 32 15.65 8.17 -4.78
C ASP A 32 16.84 8.87 -4.13
N LEU A 33 17.43 9.86 -4.82
CA LEU A 33 18.57 10.64 -4.35
C LEU A 33 18.15 11.79 -3.42
N VAL A 34 16.87 12.17 -3.42
CA VAL A 34 16.41 13.30 -2.61
C VAL A 34 16.20 12.83 -1.17
N THR A 35 16.85 13.52 -0.25
CA THR A 35 16.67 13.33 1.19
C THR A 35 16.19 14.61 1.84
N ASN A 36 15.32 14.49 2.84
CA ASN A 36 14.93 15.63 3.64
C ASN A 36 16.02 15.94 4.66
N THR A 37 16.61 17.12 4.54
CA THR A 37 17.67 17.63 5.43
C THR A 37 17.12 18.49 6.57
N ASN A 38 15.82 18.80 6.58
CA ASN A 38 15.21 19.66 7.59
C ASN A 38 14.97 18.95 8.93
N THR A 39 15.09 17.63 8.97
CA THR A 39 14.98 16.80 10.18
C THR A 39 16.35 16.40 10.70
N LYS A 40 16.49 16.20 12.02
CA LYS A 40 17.75 15.74 12.66
C LYS A 40 18.30 14.43 12.07
N ILE A 41 17.46 13.67 11.36
CA ILE A 41 17.79 12.43 10.66
C ILE A 41 17.53 12.68 9.18
N GLN A 42 18.51 12.40 8.32
CA GLN A 42 18.31 12.39 6.87
C GLN A 42 17.36 11.25 6.50
N GLN A 43 16.16 11.59 6.02
CA GLN A 43 15.16 10.61 5.62
C GLN A 43 14.95 10.66 4.10
N PRO A 44 14.89 9.50 3.41
CA PRO A 44 14.54 9.46 1.99
C PRO A 44 13.19 10.14 1.74
N VAL A 45 13.06 10.90 0.66
CA VAL A 45 11.78 11.56 0.33
C VAL A 45 10.65 10.56 0.19
N LEU A 46 10.92 9.36 -0.34
CA LEU A 46 9.94 8.29 -0.46
C LEU A 46 9.33 7.89 0.90
N PHE A 47 10.13 7.86 1.96
CA PHE A 47 9.64 7.62 3.32
C PHE A 47 8.72 8.73 3.80
N ASN A 48 9.08 10.00 3.55
CA ASN A 48 8.27 11.14 3.96
C ASN A 48 6.94 11.20 3.20
N LEU A 49 6.94 10.87 1.92
CA LEU A 49 5.71 10.74 1.13
C LEU A 49 4.79 9.66 1.72
N LEU A 50 5.32 8.47 2.01
CA LEU A 50 4.55 7.42 2.69
C LEU A 50 4.00 7.89 4.04
N TYR A 51 4.82 8.59 4.84
CA TYR A 51 4.40 9.13 6.12
C TYR A 51 3.25 10.13 5.99
N VAL A 52 3.33 11.08 5.05
CA VAL A 52 2.24 12.05 4.80
C VAL A 52 0.96 11.36 4.33
N MET A 53 1.07 10.36 3.45
CA MET A 53 -0.07 9.60 2.96
C MET A 53 -0.82 8.87 4.09
N ILE A 54 -0.09 8.30 5.06
CA ILE A 54 -0.63 7.43 6.10
C ILE A 54 -1.00 8.21 7.37
N CYS A 55 -0.14 9.09 7.83
CA CYS A 55 -0.25 9.80 9.10
C CYS A 55 -0.79 11.24 8.95
N GLY A 56 -1.12 11.71 7.74
CA GLY A 56 -1.72 13.02 7.57
C GLY A 56 -3.01 13.18 8.38
N GLU A 57 -3.48 14.40 8.63
CA GLU A 57 -4.79 14.63 9.27
C GLU A 57 -5.92 14.67 8.23
N GLU A 58 -7.20 14.59 8.64
CA GLU A 58 -8.36 14.65 7.71
C GLU A 58 -8.37 15.91 6.83
N LYS A 59 -7.90 17.05 7.37
CA LYS A 59 -7.76 18.33 6.65
C LYS A 59 -6.75 18.28 5.49
N SER A 60 -5.99 17.19 5.36
CA SER A 60 -4.96 16.99 4.34
C SER A 60 -5.38 15.98 3.26
N PHE A 61 -6.67 15.66 3.10
CA PHE A 61 -7.14 14.66 2.12
C PHE A 61 -6.57 14.89 0.70
N SER A 62 -6.67 16.13 0.18
CA SER A 62 -6.12 16.49 -1.14
C SER A 62 -4.61 16.20 -1.25
N LEU A 63 -3.87 16.48 -0.18
CA LEU A 63 -2.44 16.21 -0.10
C LEU A 63 -2.15 14.71 -0.07
N ARG A 64 -2.89 13.93 0.74
CA ARG A 64 -2.73 12.46 0.82
C ARG A 64 -2.96 11.80 -0.54
N ILE A 65 -3.99 12.21 -1.28
CA ILE A 65 -4.30 11.68 -2.62
C ILE A 65 -3.24 12.11 -3.65
N SER A 66 -2.77 13.36 -3.58
CA SER A 66 -1.71 13.84 -4.47
C SER A 66 -0.39 13.09 -4.24
N VAL A 67 -0.09 12.77 -2.99
CA VAL A 67 1.05 11.93 -2.62
C VAL A 67 0.88 10.49 -3.13
N LEU A 68 -0.31 9.90 -2.97
CA LEU A 68 -0.60 8.59 -3.54
C LEU A 68 -0.35 8.58 -5.06
N TYR A 69 -0.83 9.59 -5.77
CA TYR A 69 -0.61 9.73 -7.22
C TYR A 69 0.87 9.83 -7.58
N CYS A 70 1.64 10.63 -6.84
CA CYS A 70 3.09 10.74 -7.02
C CYS A 70 3.79 9.38 -6.83
N LEU A 71 3.41 8.62 -5.79
CA LEU A 71 3.94 7.27 -5.55
C LEU A 71 3.56 6.29 -6.68
N GLN A 72 2.34 6.37 -7.20
CA GLN A 72 1.92 5.55 -8.35
C GLN A 72 2.74 5.88 -9.60
N CYS A 73 3.04 7.16 -9.83
CA CYS A 73 3.88 7.61 -10.95
C CYS A 73 5.34 7.14 -10.78
N TYR A 74 5.86 7.16 -9.56
CA TYR A 74 7.18 6.62 -9.23
C TYR A 74 7.27 5.11 -9.52
N LEU A 75 6.21 4.35 -9.21
CA LEU A 75 6.15 2.90 -9.44
C LEU A 75 5.82 2.51 -10.89
N HIS A 76 5.33 3.45 -11.70
CA HIS A 76 4.93 3.16 -13.07
C HIS A 76 6.13 2.74 -13.93
N LYS A 77 6.13 1.48 -14.40
CA LYS A 77 7.22 0.84 -15.16
C LYS A 77 8.58 0.81 -14.43
N ASN A 78 8.60 1.01 -13.12
CA ASN A 78 9.82 1.03 -12.30
C ASN A 78 9.95 -0.25 -11.46
N GLU A 79 10.55 -1.28 -12.04
CA GLU A 79 10.74 -2.57 -11.34
C GLU A 79 11.70 -2.45 -10.16
N SER A 80 12.77 -1.65 -10.28
CA SER A 80 13.71 -1.40 -9.18
C SER A 80 13.04 -0.76 -7.96
N GLY A 81 12.19 0.24 -8.18
CA GLY A 81 11.46 0.93 -7.12
C GLY A 81 10.45 -0.01 -6.44
N LYS A 82 9.73 -0.83 -7.22
CA LYS A 82 8.84 -1.87 -6.68
C LYS A 82 9.59 -2.87 -5.82
N SER A 83 10.70 -3.42 -6.32
CA SER A 83 11.53 -4.37 -5.58
C SER A 83 12.07 -3.78 -4.28
N MET A 84 12.51 -2.52 -4.28
CA MET A 84 12.98 -1.84 -3.06
C MET A 84 11.89 -1.76 -1.99
N ILE A 85 10.68 -1.35 -2.35
CA ILE A 85 9.57 -1.23 -1.39
C ILE A 85 9.12 -2.62 -0.91
N VAL A 86 9.04 -3.61 -1.81
CA VAL A 86 8.69 -4.99 -1.44
C VAL A 86 9.74 -5.59 -0.51
N GLN A 87 11.03 -5.36 -0.75
CA GLN A 87 12.10 -5.81 0.16
C GLN A 87 12.02 -5.10 1.52
N ALA A 88 11.71 -3.80 1.54
CA ALA A 88 11.48 -3.07 2.77
C ALA A 88 10.26 -3.60 3.55
N LEU A 89 9.24 -4.10 2.84
CA LEU A 89 8.14 -4.85 3.45
C LEU A 89 8.68 -6.17 4.00
N LEU A 90 9.38 -7.00 3.23
CA LEU A 90 9.88 -8.30 3.69
C LEU A 90 10.85 -8.23 4.88
N ALA A 91 11.63 -7.16 4.98
CA ALA A 91 12.50 -6.90 6.11
C ALA A 91 11.67 -6.76 7.39
N GLN A 92 11.50 -7.86 8.13
CA GLN A 92 10.99 -7.84 9.49
C GLN A 92 12.03 -7.10 10.33
N THR A 93 11.74 -5.87 10.74
CA THR A 93 12.69 -4.98 11.40
C THR A 93 13.36 -5.70 12.59
N LYS A 94 14.61 -6.10 12.38
CA LYS A 94 15.66 -6.19 13.40
C LYS A 94 16.53 -4.97 13.15
N ASN A 95 16.24 -3.84 13.79
CA ASN A 95 17.26 -2.86 14.21
C ASN A 95 16.65 -1.71 15.03
N THR A 96 17.13 -1.66 16.27
CA THR A 96 17.56 -0.48 17.06
C THR A 96 17.00 0.91 16.73
N ALA A 97 16.33 1.48 17.74
CA ALA A 97 16.10 2.92 17.97
C ALA A 97 15.28 3.69 16.92
N ASN A 98 13.97 3.81 17.15
CA ASN A 98 13.07 4.89 16.68
C ASN A 98 13.01 5.21 15.17
N GLN A 99 13.57 4.37 14.28
CA GLN A 99 13.42 4.53 12.84
C GLN A 99 12.37 3.54 12.31
N HIS A 100 11.20 4.05 11.95
CA HIS A 100 10.21 3.27 11.22
C HIS A 100 10.74 3.00 9.81
N SER A 101 10.69 1.75 9.36
CA SER A 101 10.99 1.43 7.96
C SER A 101 9.80 1.77 7.06
N MET A 102 10.04 1.97 5.76
CA MET A 102 8.95 2.17 4.77
C MET A 102 7.95 1.01 4.80
N GLY A 103 8.43 -0.22 4.96
CA GLY A 103 7.58 -1.39 5.12
C GLY A 103 6.76 -1.39 6.40
N HIS A 104 7.28 -0.84 7.51
CA HIS A 104 6.49 -0.68 8.74
C HIS A 104 5.34 0.31 8.54
N LEU A 105 5.61 1.48 7.92
CA LEU A 105 4.58 2.47 7.62
C LEU A 105 3.48 1.86 6.74
N LEU A 106 3.84 1.18 5.65
CA LEU A 106 2.85 0.62 4.74
C LEU A 106 1.98 -0.46 5.42
N ARG A 107 2.59 -1.29 6.28
CA ARG A 107 1.83 -2.24 7.11
C ARG A 107 0.89 -1.55 8.09
N SER A 108 1.37 -0.52 8.79
CA SER A 108 0.55 0.21 9.77
C SER A 108 -0.59 0.97 9.09
N GLY A 109 -0.35 1.51 7.88
CA GLY A 109 -1.37 2.15 7.07
C GLY A 109 -2.45 1.16 6.60
N TYR A 110 -2.05 -0.01 6.10
CA TYR A 110 -2.99 -1.02 5.63
C TYR A 110 -3.92 -1.56 6.73
N LEU A 111 -3.37 -1.74 7.94
CA LEU A 111 -4.11 -2.20 9.13
C LEU A 111 -4.74 -1.06 9.96
N SER A 112 -4.64 0.18 9.50
CA SER A 112 -5.16 1.35 10.22
C SER A 112 -6.69 1.33 10.32
N GLU A 113 -7.22 1.94 11.38
CA GLU A 113 -8.66 2.22 11.50
C GLU A 113 -9.10 3.39 10.61
N ASP A 114 -8.17 4.25 10.18
CA ASP A 114 -8.43 5.30 9.20
C ASP A 114 -8.65 4.68 7.81
N ALA A 115 -9.89 4.79 7.33
CA ALA A 115 -10.30 4.25 6.04
C ALA A 115 -9.51 4.83 4.86
N VAL A 116 -9.11 6.11 4.91
CA VAL A 116 -8.32 6.73 3.84
C VAL A 116 -6.90 6.17 3.83
N ALA A 117 -6.27 6.03 5.01
CA ALA A 117 -4.93 5.46 5.12
C ALA A 117 -4.89 3.99 4.67
N SER A 118 -5.88 3.19 5.07
CA SER A 118 -6.00 1.78 4.67
C SER A 118 -6.28 1.63 3.18
N TRP A 119 -7.20 2.45 2.64
CA TRP A 119 -7.50 2.49 1.20
C TRP A 119 -6.27 2.87 0.37
N CYS A 120 -5.59 3.98 0.69
CA CYS A 120 -4.38 4.43 0.01
C CYS A 120 -3.27 3.37 0.06
N SER A 121 -3.11 2.71 1.21
CA SER A 121 -2.11 1.63 1.37
C SER A 121 -2.46 0.42 0.51
N GLY A 122 -3.73 0.01 0.44
CA GLY A 122 -4.20 -1.09 -0.41
C GLY A 122 -4.00 -0.81 -1.91
N ILE A 123 -4.32 0.42 -2.35
CA ILE A 123 -4.06 0.85 -3.73
C ILE A 123 -2.55 0.91 -4.01
N LEU A 124 -1.74 1.44 -3.09
CA LEU A 124 -0.29 1.47 -3.30
C LEU A 124 0.30 0.06 -3.41
N LEU A 125 -0.17 -0.88 -2.57
CA LEU A 125 0.20 -2.29 -2.66
C LEU A 125 -0.18 -2.90 -4.01
N SER A 126 -1.33 -2.53 -4.59
CA SER A 126 -1.71 -3.02 -5.91
C SER A 126 -0.74 -2.51 -6.98
N HIS A 127 -0.35 -1.23 -6.92
CA HIS A 127 0.64 -0.65 -7.83
C HIS A 127 2.05 -1.25 -7.70
N LEU A 128 2.41 -1.82 -6.54
CA LEU A 128 3.66 -2.58 -6.38
C LEU A 128 3.67 -3.89 -7.18
N ILE A 129 2.50 -4.49 -7.39
CA ILE A 129 2.39 -5.81 -8.02
C ILE A 129 1.87 -5.76 -9.47
N VAL A 130 1.26 -4.64 -9.89
CA VAL A 130 0.84 -4.42 -11.29
C VAL A 130 2.02 -4.65 -12.23
N ASN A 131 1.83 -5.50 -13.23
CA ASN A 131 2.81 -5.78 -14.29
C ASN A 131 4.20 -6.24 -13.82
N SER A 132 4.31 -6.75 -12.58
CA SER A 132 5.57 -7.29 -12.04
C SER A 132 5.36 -8.71 -11.49
N PRO A 133 5.75 -9.77 -12.22
CA PRO A 133 5.59 -11.13 -11.75
C PRO A 133 6.48 -11.43 -10.53
N GLN A 134 7.68 -10.83 -10.47
CA GLN A 134 8.60 -11.03 -9.37
C GLN A 134 8.07 -10.41 -8.07
N SER A 135 7.61 -9.15 -8.12
CA SER A 135 7.03 -8.49 -6.95
C SER A 135 5.78 -9.21 -6.44
N LYS A 136 4.95 -9.77 -7.33
CA LYS A 136 3.80 -10.62 -6.95
C LYS A 136 4.18 -11.83 -6.13
N GLN A 137 5.30 -12.49 -6.44
CA GLN A 137 5.75 -13.65 -5.69
C GLN A 137 6.44 -13.25 -4.38
N ASP A 138 7.23 -12.18 -4.42
CA ASP A 138 7.98 -11.73 -3.25
C ASP A 138 7.04 -11.18 -2.17
N ILE A 139 5.97 -10.49 -2.54
CA ILE A 139 5.01 -9.95 -1.56
C ILE A 139 4.20 -11.05 -0.85
N LEU A 140 4.04 -12.25 -1.42
CA LEU A 140 3.41 -13.41 -0.73
C LEU A 140 4.25 -13.88 0.46
N LYS A 141 5.57 -13.72 0.39
CA LYS A 141 6.49 -14.06 1.48
C LYS A 141 6.38 -13.08 2.66
N ALA A 142 5.69 -11.95 2.47
CA ALA A 142 5.53 -10.94 3.50
C ALA A 142 4.56 -11.43 4.57
N LYS A 143 5.11 -11.82 5.73
CA LYS A 143 4.34 -12.06 6.93
C LYS A 143 4.22 -10.77 7.75
N LEU A 144 3.01 -10.44 8.17
CA LEU A 144 2.70 -9.32 9.03
C LEU A 144 2.32 -9.89 10.41
N ALA A 145 3.04 -9.47 11.44
CA ALA A 145 2.67 -9.78 12.82
C ALA A 145 1.55 -8.82 13.25
N LEU A 146 0.39 -9.37 13.60
CA LEU A 146 -0.74 -8.60 14.13
C LEU A 146 -0.55 -8.24 15.61
N ASP A 147 0.26 -9.04 16.34
CA ASP A 147 0.53 -8.87 17.76
C ASP A 147 2.02 -8.57 18.04
N ARG A 148 2.29 -7.83 19.13
CA ARG A 148 3.66 -7.54 19.61
C ARG A 148 4.47 -8.81 19.92
N THR A 149 3.78 -9.91 20.24
CA THR A 149 4.37 -11.23 20.52
C THR A 149 4.83 -11.97 19.26
N ARG A 150 4.46 -11.50 18.06
CA ARG A 150 4.78 -12.11 16.75
C ARG A 150 4.39 -13.58 16.59
N THR A 151 3.53 -14.11 17.47
CA THR A 151 3.07 -15.50 17.45
C THR A 151 2.04 -15.77 16.35
N ASN A 152 1.30 -14.75 15.93
CA ASN A 152 0.25 -14.83 14.91
C ASN A 152 0.64 -14.07 13.63
N ALA A 153 1.76 -14.47 13.01
CA ALA A 153 2.21 -13.85 11.77
C ALA A 153 1.38 -14.39 10.59
N LYS A 154 0.47 -13.56 10.08
CA LYS A 154 -0.37 -13.89 8.91
C LYS A 154 0.25 -13.35 7.63
N THR A 155 -0.04 -14.00 6.50
CA THR A 155 0.35 -13.47 5.19
C THR A 155 -0.51 -12.26 4.83
N LEU A 156 -0.03 -11.45 3.87
CA LEU A 156 -0.82 -10.33 3.38
C LEU A 156 -2.14 -10.80 2.71
N MET A 157 -2.14 -11.97 2.08
CA MET A 157 -3.35 -12.58 1.50
C MET A 157 -4.36 -12.96 2.59
N GLU A 158 -3.91 -13.62 3.67
CA GLU A 158 -4.76 -13.95 4.82
C GLU A 158 -5.39 -12.71 5.46
N ILE A 159 -4.59 -11.66 5.69
CA ILE A 159 -5.08 -10.39 6.24
C ILE A 159 -6.11 -9.75 5.31
N SER A 160 -5.88 -9.81 4.00
CA SER A 160 -6.81 -9.28 3.01
C SER A 160 -8.17 -9.98 3.10
N ILE A 161 -8.19 -11.31 3.22
CA ILE A 161 -9.42 -12.07 3.41
C ILE A 161 -10.08 -11.77 4.76
N ASP A 162 -9.30 -11.64 5.85
CA ASP A 162 -9.83 -11.25 7.16
C ASP A 162 -10.52 -9.88 7.13
N ILE A 163 -9.95 -8.90 6.41
CA ILE A 163 -10.55 -7.57 6.24
C ILE A 163 -11.88 -7.65 5.49
N LEU A 164 -11.99 -8.53 4.49
CA LEU A 164 -13.24 -8.78 3.77
C LEU A 164 -14.29 -9.44 4.67
N HIS A 165 -13.90 -10.44 5.46
CA HIS A 165 -14.80 -11.11 6.41
C HIS A 165 -15.29 -10.19 7.54
N LYS A 166 -14.51 -9.18 7.92
CA LYS A 166 -14.86 -8.28 9.01
C LYS A 166 -16.07 -7.41 8.63
N SER A 167 -17.23 -7.69 9.21
CA SER A 167 -18.48 -6.95 8.93
C SER A 167 -18.38 -5.45 9.21
N SER A 168 -17.47 -5.03 10.10
CA SER A 168 -17.25 -3.62 10.46
C SER A 168 -16.27 -2.89 9.54
N SER A 169 -15.66 -3.55 8.55
CA SER A 169 -14.75 -2.87 7.62
C SER A 169 -15.55 -1.95 6.69
N SER A 170 -15.06 -0.70 6.55
CA SER A 170 -15.66 0.26 5.64
C SER A 170 -15.67 -0.29 4.21
N PHE A 171 -16.74 0.01 3.48
CA PHE A 171 -16.90 -0.37 2.07
C PHE A 171 -15.67 0.01 1.23
N HIS A 172 -15.12 1.21 1.45
CA HIS A 172 -13.93 1.68 0.73
C HIS A 172 -12.74 0.74 0.92
N ILE A 173 -12.48 0.31 2.15
CA ILE A 173 -11.38 -0.60 2.46
C ILE A 173 -11.58 -1.93 1.72
N ARG A 174 -12.80 -2.49 1.73
CA ARG A 174 -13.12 -3.73 1.00
C ARG A 174 -12.84 -3.59 -0.50
N VAL A 175 -13.21 -2.46 -1.11
CA VAL A 175 -12.93 -2.19 -2.52
C VAL A 175 -11.43 -2.15 -2.79
N ALA A 176 -10.63 -1.48 -1.96
CA ALA A 176 -9.17 -1.46 -2.13
C ALA A 176 -8.55 -2.86 -2.02
N VAL A 177 -9.03 -3.67 -1.08
CA VAL A 177 -8.60 -5.06 -0.92
C VAL A 177 -8.98 -5.91 -2.13
N LEU A 178 -10.20 -5.78 -2.65
CA LEU A 178 -10.63 -6.47 -3.87
C LEU A 178 -9.79 -6.06 -5.07
N ILE A 179 -9.50 -4.76 -5.25
CA ILE A 179 -8.60 -4.28 -6.31
C ILE A 179 -7.21 -4.93 -6.16
N LEU A 180 -6.66 -5.00 -4.95
CA LEU A 180 -5.39 -5.65 -4.69
C LEU A 180 -5.42 -7.14 -5.09
N ILE A 181 -6.42 -7.90 -4.63
CA ILE A 181 -6.58 -9.32 -4.94
C ILE A 181 -6.76 -9.53 -6.45
N CYS A 182 -7.67 -8.80 -7.09
CA CYS A 182 -7.89 -8.87 -8.54
C CYS A 182 -6.66 -8.50 -9.36
N THR A 183 -5.79 -7.64 -8.84
CA THR A 183 -4.50 -7.31 -9.48
C THR A 183 -3.47 -8.42 -9.27
N TRP A 184 -3.54 -9.13 -8.15
CA TRP A 184 -2.56 -10.14 -7.76
C TRP A 184 -2.71 -11.46 -8.53
N LEU A 185 -3.95 -11.97 -8.63
CA LEU A 185 -4.24 -13.29 -9.20
C LEU A 185 -3.84 -13.48 -10.67
N PRO A 186 -4.01 -12.51 -11.59
CA PRO A 186 -3.66 -12.68 -12.99
C PRO A 186 -2.17 -13.02 -13.16
N ASN A 187 -1.87 -14.07 -13.93
CA ASN A 187 -0.50 -14.51 -14.23
C ASN A 187 0.36 -14.86 -12.99
N CYS A 188 -0.26 -15.26 -11.86
CA CYS A 188 0.45 -15.70 -10.66
C CYS A 188 -0.23 -16.93 -10.03
N SER A 189 0.23 -18.13 -10.40
CA SER A 189 -0.30 -19.39 -9.86
C SER A 189 -0.10 -19.53 -8.35
N LEU A 190 1.01 -19.02 -7.81
CA LEU A 190 1.30 -19.05 -6.38
C LEU A 190 0.27 -18.24 -5.57
N ALA A 191 -0.15 -17.07 -6.06
CA ALA A 191 -1.16 -16.25 -5.40
C ALA A 191 -2.53 -16.95 -5.39
N VAL A 192 -2.89 -17.64 -6.48
CA VAL A 192 -4.11 -18.45 -6.55
C VAL A 192 -4.05 -19.62 -5.56
N GLN A 193 -2.92 -20.31 -5.49
CA GLN A 193 -2.73 -21.42 -4.57
C GLN A 193 -2.85 -20.96 -3.12
N GLU A 194 -2.25 -19.82 -2.76
CA GLU A 194 -2.37 -19.25 -1.42
C GLU A 194 -3.82 -18.86 -1.10
N LEU A 195 -4.52 -18.17 -2.00
CA LEU A 195 -5.92 -17.80 -1.83
C LEU A 195 -6.82 -19.02 -1.56
N VAL A 196 -6.66 -20.08 -2.34
CA VAL A 196 -7.44 -21.33 -2.19
C VAL A 196 -7.07 -22.09 -0.93
N SER A 197 -5.82 -21.98 -0.48
CA SER A 197 -5.36 -22.63 0.75
C SER A 197 -5.95 -21.97 2.02
N ILE A 198 -6.38 -20.71 1.94
CA ILE A 198 -7.00 -20.01 3.07
C ILE A 198 -8.40 -20.59 3.33
N PRO A 199 -8.69 -21.06 4.56
CA PRO A 199 -10.01 -21.59 4.90
C PRO A 199 -11.11 -20.56 4.66
N ASN A 200 -12.24 -21.01 4.13
CA ASN A 200 -13.46 -20.22 3.89
C ASN A 200 -13.34 -19.06 2.88
N SER A 201 -12.18 -18.82 2.26
CA SER A 201 -11.99 -17.71 1.30
C SER A 201 -12.94 -17.82 0.10
N ILE A 202 -12.96 -18.98 -0.57
CA ILE A 202 -13.80 -19.25 -1.75
C ILE A 202 -15.28 -19.30 -1.36
N SER A 203 -15.59 -19.96 -0.23
CA SER A 203 -16.96 -20.06 0.28
C SER A 203 -17.55 -18.67 0.56
N TYR A 204 -16.78 -17.78 1.17
CA TYR A 204 -17.18 -16.40 1.40
C TYR A 204 -17.44 -15.66 0.08
N LEU A 205 -16.49 -15.67 -0.86
CA LEU A 205 -16.66 -14.97 -2.14
C LEU A 205 -17.89 -15.46 -2.91
N VAL A 206 -18.11 -16.78 -2.96
CA VAL A 206 -19.30 -17.37 -3.60
C VAL A 206 -20.57 -16.94 -2.87
N SER A 207 -20.59 -16.98 -1.53
CA SER A 207 -21.76 -16.56 -0.75
C SER A 207 -22.14 -15.09 -0.98
N GLN A 208 -21.17 -14.19 -1.13
CA GLN A 208 -21.43 -12.77 -1.41
C GLN A 208 -22.03 -12.56 -2.81
N ILE A 209 -21.55 -13.32 -3.81
CA ILE A 209 -22.10 -13.28 -5.18
C ILE A 209 -23.55 -13.82 -5.18
N CYS A 210 -23.78 -14.95 -4.52
CA CYS A 210 -25.13 -15.54 -4.44
C CYS A 210 -26.10 -14.66 -3.66
N ALA A 211 -25.65 -13.97 -2.61
CA ALA A 211 -26.49 -13.05 -1.85
C ALA A 211 -27.03 -11.90 -2.73
N GLN A 212 -26.21 -11.37 -3.64
CA GLN A 212 -26.64 -10.34 -4.61
C GLN A 212 -27.68 -10.86 -5.59
N SER A 213 -27.51 -12.09 -6.13
CA SER A 213 -28.49 -12.65 -7.07
C SER A 213 -29.89 -12.86 -6.47
N ILE A 214 -29.98 -13.03 -5.15
CA ILE A 214 -31.26 -13.24 -4.45
C ILE A 214 -31.95 -11.90 -4.14
N GLU A 215 -31.19 -10.80 -4.02
CA GLU A 215 -31.74 -9.45 -3.84
C GLU A 215 -32.30 -8.88 -5.15
N ASP A 216 -31.74 -9.22 -6.30
CA ASP A 216 -32.21 -8.76 -7.62
C ASP A 216 -33.50 -9.46 -8.10
N ASP A 217 -33.82 -10.64 -7.56
CA ASP A 217 -35.03 -11.43 -7.86
C ASP A 217 -36.24 -11.10 -6.94
N ARG A 218 -36.13 -10.09 -6.07
CA ARG A 218 -37.18 -9.62 -5.14
C ARG A 218 -37.66 -8.21 -5.46
#